data_AF-A0A182QEV4-F1
#
_entry.id   AF-A0A182QEV4-F1
#
_cell.length_a   1.000
_cell.length_b   1.000
_cell.length_c   1.000
_cell.angle_alpha   90.00
_cell.angle_beta   90.00
_cell.angle_gamma   90.00
#
_symmetry.space_group_name_H-M   'P 1'
#
loop_
_entity.id
_entity.type
_entity.pdbx_description
1 polymer ?
#
loop_
_entity_poly.entity_id
_entity_poly.type
_entity_poly.pdbx_seq_one_letter_code
_entity_poly.pdbx_strand_id
1 'polypeptide(L)'
;MEDLFRQFPFLVQISQHRIVGLYKKVYKLVLEFPNYPTTKNCHVAVYFANSPISLNIDQSSFIDVNSYVHSLLTKLESEKYSENTSIIKSNVSVVLAPLAIDMLALQRKYDCVLVFDKYLRQIEFKNFERNGNHMLALNRVGVDLFKVCQHTLPELAVSEALKRHNSMHRHLETFLYTLAQMEEFYSNLATIDELCYVILPATIDTKTVFRVFKYDLKVFLKITLHPLSPMEVDISFLGPTKQVAKLKEMYSEKQKDWDPKCSVYTNLLRIFNIIAFPMRPAGMPSPESEDNCGICMNYHVAGHVWTIPIISCDNEQCPLVFHIHCLKEWFSTQRESKCFFSISIGNCPYCKHKISSSFDVILDSVV
;
A
#
# COMPACT_ATOMS: atom_id res chain seq x y z
N MET A 1 26.47 30.40 39.64
CA MET A 1 25.96 29.99 38.31
C MET A 1 25.88 31.18 37.36
N GLU A 2 25.49 32.38 37.80
CA GLU A 2 25.53 33.59 36.95
C GLU A 2 26.90 33.86 36.32
N ASP A 3 27.99 33.62 37.05
CA ASP A 3 29.36 33.79 36.57
C ASP A 3 29.69 32.85 35.39
N LEU A 4 29.19 31.62 35.42
CA LEU A 4 29.31 30.65 34.32
C LEU A 4 28.60 31.15 33.05
N PHE A 5 27.41 31.74 33.17
CA PHE A 5 26.66 32.26 32.01
C PHE A 5 27.23 33.57 31.46
N ARG A 6 27.86 34.39 32.31
CA ARG A 6 28.63 35.55 31.84
C ARG A 6 29.84 35.12 31.01
N GLN A 7 30.53 34.06 31.43
CA GLN A 7 31.69 33.53 30.73
C GLN A 7 31.31 32.74 29.46
N PHE A 8 30.17 32.04 29.49
CA PHE A 8 29.66 31.23 28.38
C PHE A 8 28.22 31.61 28.01
N PRO A 9 28.03 32.71 27.25
CA PRO A 9 26.70 33.28 27.00
C PRO A 9 25.79 32.41 26.11
N PHE A 10 26.34 31.35 25.49
CA PHE A 10 25.57 30.38 24.70
C PHE A 10 24.96 29.26 25.56
N LEU A 11 25.30 29.20 26.85
CA LEU A 11 24.72 28.26 27.82
C LEU A 11 23.49 28.89 28.48
N VAL A 12 22.44 28.09 28.64
CA VAL A 12 21.16 28.47 29.24
C VAL A 12 20.72 27.39 30.22
N GLN A 13 20.28 27.80 31.40
CA GLN A 13 19.71 26.89 32.39
C GLN A 13 18.26 26.56 32.04
N ILE A 14 17.92 25.27 31.95
CA ILE A 14 16.54 24.81 31.68
C ILE A 14 15.84 24.40 32.97
N SER A 15 16.56 23.78 33.90
CA SER A 15 16.02 23.35 35.20
C SER A 15 17.12 23.39 36.26
N GLN A 16 16.78 23.10 37.52
CA GLN A 16 17.76 23.11 38.60
C GLN A 16 18.93 22.17 38.24
N HIS A 17 20.15 22.72 38.19
CA HIS A 17 21.40 22.01 37.85
C HIS A 17 21.55 21.49 36.41
N ARG A 18 20.58 21.72 35.51
CA ARG A 18 20.64 21.29 34.11
C ARG A 18 20.77 22.48 33.18
N ILE A 19 21.84 22.46 32.39
CA ILE A 19 22.27 23.52 31.50
C ILE A 19 22.36 22.94 30.10
N VAL A 20 21.89 23.68 29.10
CA VAL A 20 22.12 23.35 27.70
C VAL A 20 22.77 24.51 26.98
N GLY A 21 23.43 24.24 25.88
CA GLY A 21 23.82 25.33 24.98
C GLY A 21 24.21 24.83 23.62
N LEU A 22 24.24 25.77 22.68
CA LEU A 22 24.61 25.49 21.30
C LEU A 22 25.96 26.16 21.00
N TYR A 23 27.04 25.38 21.10
CA TYR A 23 28.38 25.88 20.85
C TYR A 23 28.67 25.92 19.35
N LYS A 24 29.13 27.09 18.87
CA LYS A 24 29.43 27.39 17.44
C LYS A 24 28.31 27.02 16.46
N LYS A 25 27.04 26.98 16.90
CA LYS A 25 25.86 26.57 16.11
C LYS A 25 25.86 25.11 15.62
N VAL A 26 26.78 24.28 16.13
CA VAL A 26 27.04 22.94 15.58
C VAL A 26 26.99 21.86 16.66
N TYR A 27 27.48 22.17 17.86
CA TYR A 27 27.49 21.24 18.98
C TYR A 27 26.41 21.61 19.99
N LYS A 28 25.49 20.68 20.25
CA LYS A 28 24.52 20.81 21.33
C LYS A 28 25.11 20.17 22.58
N LEU A 29 25.27 20.96 23.63
CA LEU A 29 25.75 20.53 24.93
C LEU A 29 24.55 20.36 25.87
N VAL A 30 24.53 19.25 26.61
CA VAL A 30 23.62 19.01 27.73
C VAL A 30 24.48 18.67 28.93
N LEU A 31 24.54 19.60 29.88
CA LEU A 31 25.39 19.55 31.05
C LEU A 31 24.52 19.49 32.31
N GLU A 32 24.84 18.59 33.21
CA GLU A 32 24.16 18.45 34.49
C GLU A 32 25.21 18.47 35.61
N PHE A 33 25.07 19.45 36.52
CA PHE A 33 25.99 19.65 37.64
C PHE A 33 25.23 19.66 38.97
N PRO A 34 24.82 18.49 39.49
CA PRO A 34 24.01 18.39 40.71
C PRO A 34 24.68 19.01 41.94
N ASN A 35 26.02 19.09 41.96
CA ASN A 35 26.83 19.58 43.07
C ASN A 35 27.61 20.87 42.72
N TYR A 36 27.04 21.75 41.88
CA TYR A 36 27.66 23.03 41.53
C TYR A 36 28.09 23.82 42.78
N PRO A 37 29.30 24.43 42.83
CA PRO A 37 30.23 24.70 41.72
C PRO A 37 31.21 23.57 41.40
N THR A 38 31.03 22.39 42.00
CA THR A 38 31.90 21.23 41.75
C THR A 38 31.39 20.34 40.61
N THR A 39 32.30 19.59 40.00
CA THR A 39 32.03 18.60 38.96
C THR A 39 31.61 17.22 39.51
N LYS A 40 31.46 17.06 40.83
CA LYS A 40 31.10 15.77 41.44
C LYS A 40 29.76 15.26 40.91
N ASN A 41 29.76 14.02 40.41
CA ASN A 41 28.60 13.37 39.79
C ASN A 41 28.01 14.17 38.62
N CYS A 42 28.84 14.90 37.87
CA CYS A 42 28.37 15.59 36.68
C CYS A 42 28.00 14.61 35.57
N HIS A 43 26.96 14.94 34.82
CA HIS A 43 26.60 14.21 33.61
C HIS A 43 26.68 15.14 32.41
N VAL A 44 27.43 14.72 31.39
CA VAL A 44 27.74 15.55 30.23
C VAL A 44 27.44 14.75 28.98
N ALA A 45 26.52 15.26 28.17
CA ALA A 45 26.21 14.72 26.86
C ALA A 45 26.44 15.80 25.80
N VAL A 46 27.24 15.44 24.80
CA VAL A 46 27.54 16.31 23.66
C VAL A 46 26.97 15.68 22.40
N TYR A 47 26.29 16.50 21.59
CA TYR A 47 25.71 16.08 20.33
C TYR A 47 26.26 16.94 19.21
N PHE A 48 26.54 16.31 18.07
CA PHE A 48 26.74 17.01 16.81
C PHE A 48 25.50 16.74 15.93
N ALA A 49 24.80 17.82 15.55
CA ALA A 49 23.43 17.73 15.07
C ALA A 49 22.52 16.97 16.06
N ASN A 50 22.27 15.67 15.82
CA ASN A 50 21.41 14.80 16.65
C ASN A 50 22.08 13.48 17.08
N SER A 51 23.38 13.32 16.81
CA SER A 51 24.12 12.11 17.18
C SER A 51 24.96 12.38 18.43
N PRO A 52 24.90 11.53 19.48
CA PRO A 52 25.75 11.68 20.65
C PRO A 52 27.21 11.40 20.30
N ILE A 53 28.13 12.21 20.84
CA ILE A 53 29.58 12.05 20.73
C ILE A 53 30.13 11.74 22.11
N SER A 54 30.95 10.69 22.19
CA SER A 54 31.69 10.35 23.41
C SER A 54 33.02 11.10 23.42
N LEU A 55 33.15 12.06 24.33
CA LEU A 55 34.42 12.71 24.62
C LEU A 55 35.03 12.05 25.86
N ASN A 56 36.18 11.41 25.71
CA ASN A 56 36.90 10.85 26.85
C ASN A 56 37.54 11.98 27.65
N ILE A 57 36.74 12.64 28.50
CA ILE A 57 37.22 13.65 29.46
C ILE A 57 37.21 12.98 30.82
N ASP A 58 38.39 12.84 31.41
CA ASP A 58 38.51 12.32 32.77
C ASP A 58 37.86 13.31 33.75
N GLN A 59 36.64 12.98 34.17
CA GLN A 59 35.81 13.84 35.03
C GLN A 59 36.42 14.01 36.44
N SER A 60 37.27 13.06 36.86
CA SER A 60 37.98 13.08 38.13
C SER A 60 39.12 14.11 38.19
N SER A 61 39.53 14.68 37.05
CA SER A 61 40.67 15.60 36.96
C SER A 61 40.32 17.07 37.23
N PHE A 62 39.04 17.42 37.33
CA PHE A 62 38.59 18.81 37.49
C PHE A 62 37.77 18.95 38.77
N ILE A 63 38.06 19.97 39.59
CA ILE A 63 37.33 20.24 40.84
C ILE A 63 36.23 21.29 40.61
N ASP A 64 36.45 22.25 39.71
CA ASP A 64 35.52 23.35 39.42
C ASP A 64 34.88 23.25 38.02
N VAL A 65 33.64 23.71 37.91
CA VAL A 65 32.83 23.61 36.68
C VAL A 65 33.34 24.51 35.55
N ASN A 66 33.92 25.68 35.84
CA ASN A 66 34.37 26.60 34.80
C ASN A 66 35.60 26.04 34.05
N SER A 67 36.58 25.52 34.78
CA SER A 67 37.75 24.84 34.20
C SER A 67 37.35 23.60 33.42
N TYR A 68 36.36 22.85 33.91
CA TYR A 68 35.81 21.69 33.19
C TYR A 68 35.17 22.10 31.86
N VAL A 69 34.32 23.13 31.86
CA VAL A 69 33.68 23.62 30.62
C VAL A 69 34.73 24.18 29.66
N HIS A 70 35.73 24.93 30.14
CA HIS A 70 36.84 25.39 29.29
C HIS A 70 37.63 24.24 28.66
N SER A 71 37.93 23.20 29.44
CA SER A 71 38.61 21.99 28.96
C SER A 71 37.75 21.23 27.95
N LEU A 72 36.45 21.10 28.19
CA LEU A 72 35.48 20.52 27.26
C LEU A 72 35.46 21.29 25.93
N LEU A 73 35.39 22.62 25.97
CA LEU A 73 35.40 23.46 24.77
C LEU A 73 36.75 23.41 24.05
N THR A 74 37.85 23.45 24.79
CA THR A 74 39.21 23.32 24.23
C THR A 74 39.40 21.95 23.62
N LYS A 75 38.78 20.90 24.16
CA LYS A 75 38.77 19.56 23.55
C LYS A 75 37.93 19.52 22.29
N LEU A 76 36.76 20.18 22.28
CA LEU A 76 35.95 20.36 21.07
C LEU A 76 36.64 21.22 19.99
N GLU A 77 37.64 22.01 20.37
CA GLU A 77 38.44 22.84 19.45
C GLU A 77 39.74 22.18 19.00
N SER A 78 40.38 21.40 19.89
CA SER A 78 41.61 20.65 19.62
C SER A 78 41.35 19.31 18.95
N GLU A 79 40.20 18.69 19.20
CA GLU A 79 39.48 17.95 18.16
C GLU A 79 39.05 18.97 17.11
N LYS A 80 40.02 19.46 16.34
CA LYS A 80 39.73 19.98 15.02
C LYS A 80 38.96 18.86 14.32
N TYR A 81 37.63 18.95 14.33
CA TYR A 81 36.85 18.76 13.13
C TYR A 81 37.28 19.86 12.15
N SER A 82 38.57 19.87 11.80
CA SER A 82 39.02 20.14 10.46
C SER A 82 38.00 19.42 9.59
N GLU A 83 37.25 20.15 8.79
CA GLU A 83 37.54 20.34 7.37
C GLU A 83 38.49 19.30 6.70
N ASN A 84 38.55 18.07 7.22
CA ASN A 84 39.14 16.87 6.66
C ASN A 84 37.96 15.98 6.25
N THR A 85 37.40 16.41 5.13
CA THR A 85 36.75 15.59 4.14
C THR A 85 37.71 14.52 3.62
N SER A 86 38.05 13.48 4.40
CA SER A 86 38.90 12.42 3.81
C SER A 86 38.73 10.98 4.29
N ILE A 87 37.96 10.66 5.34
CA ILE A 87 37.72 9.23 5.67
C ILE A 87 36.24 8.85 5.87
N ILE A 88 35.33 9.78 6.20
CA ILE A 88 33.88 9.45 6.35
C ILE A 88 32.92 10.40 5.58
N LYS A 89 33.36 11.60 5.16
CA LYS A 89 32.58 12.50 4.27
C LYS A 89 32.85 12.31 2.78
N SER A 90 34.03 11.80 2.40
CA SER A 90 34.30 11.44 0.99
C SER A 90 33.34 10.36 0.52
N ASN A 91 33.11 9.31 1.30
CA ASN A 91 32.31 8.17 0.81
C ASN A 91 30.80 8.40 0.73
N VAL A 92 30.21 9.37 1.45
CA VAL A 92 28.76 9.64 1.32
C VAL A 92 28.49 10.66 0.22
N SER A 93 29.27 11.75 0.12
CA SER A 93 29.09 12.76 -0.93
C SER A 93 29.58 12.27 -2.31
N VAL A 94 30.65 11.47 -2.38
CA VAL A 94 31.18 10.92 -3.64
C VAL A 94 30.27 9.83 -4.20
N VAL A 95 29.43 9.19 -3.36
CA VAL A 95 28.48 8.17 -3.82
C VAL A 95 27.09 8.75 -4.08
N LEU A 96 26.63 9.72 -3.29
CA LEU A 96 25.30 10.31 -3.49
C LEU A 96 25.22 11.20 -4.73
N ALA A 97 26.30 11.91 -5.11
CA ALA A 97 26.29 12.77 -6.29
C ALA A 97 26.16 11.98 -7.61
N PRO A 98 26.95 10.92 -7.86
CA PRO A 98 26.72 10.02 -9.00
C PRO A 98 25.32 9.39 -8.97
N LEU A 99 24.88 8.92 -7.80
CA LEU A 99 23.55 8.35 -7.65
C LEU A 99 22.43 9.35 -8.00
N ALA A 100 22.55 10.60 -7.58
CA ALA A 100 21.60 11.66 -7.92
C ALA A 100 21.62 11.98 -9.42
N ILE A 101 22.80 11.98 -10.06
CA ILE A 101 22.93 12.14 -11.51
C ILE A 101 22.23 11.00 -12.24
N ASP A 102 22.47 9.76 -11.82
CA ASP A 102 21.82 8.57 -12.38
C ASP A 102 20.30 8.63 -12.21
N MET A 103 19.82 9.01 -11.02
CA MET A 103 18.40 9.19 -10.75
C MET A 103 17.77 10.25 -11.66
N LEU A 104 18.43 11.39 -11.87
CA LEU A 104 17.97 12.44 -12.78
C LEU A 104 17.98 11.98 -14.25
N ALA A 105 18.97 11.18 -14.64
CA ALA A 105 19.02 10.59 -15.98
C ALA A 105 17.85 9.62 -16.21
N LEU A 106 17.55 8.77 -15.22
CA LEU A 106 16.39 7.86 -15.25
C LEU A 106 15.08 8.64 -15.26
N GLN A 107 14.97 9.69 -14.46
CA GLN A 107 13.79 10.56 -14.42
C GLN A 107 13.49 11.13 -15.80
N ARG A 108 14.51 11.67 -16.48
CA ARG A 108 14.39 12.21 -17.84
C ARG A 108 14.11 11.13 -18.89
N LYS A 109 14.76 9.96 -18.77
CA LYS A 109 14.61 8.86 -19.73
C LYS A 109 13.20 8.30 -19.74
N TYR A 110 12.57 8.17 -18.58
CA TYR A 110 11.28 7.50 -18.41
C TYR A 110 10.12 8.45 -18.09
N ASP A 111 10.35 9.76 -18.18
CA ASP A 111 9.40 10.83 -17.87
C ASP A 111 8.51 10.52 -16.65
N CYS A 112 9.16 10.43 -15.49
CA CYS A 112 8.52 10.07 -14.24
C CYS A 112 8.82 11.08 -13.13
N VAL A 113 8.04 11.03 -12.06
CA VAL A 113 8.26 11.77 -10.83
C VAL A 113 9.07 10.92 -9.88
N LEU A 114 10.16 11.50 -9.39
CA LEU A 114 11.08 10.88 -8.45
C LEU A 114 10.89 11.50 -7.07
N VAL A 115 10.61 10.66 -6.06
CA VAL A 115 10.50 11.07 -4.65
C VAL A 115 11.56 10.32 -3.85
N PHE A 116 12.27 11.01 -2.97
CA PHE A 116 13.34 10.41 -2.18
C PHE A 116 13.54 11.12 -0.84
N ASP A 117 14.12 10.41 0.12
CA ASP A 117 14.50 10.97 1.40
C ASP A 117 15.85 11.71 1.34
N LYS A 118 16.18 12.47 2.39
CA LYS A 118 17.41 13.28 2.47
C LYS A 118 18.69 12.47 2.20
N TYR A 119 18.67 11.16 2.42
CA TYR A 119 19.85 10.29 2.33
C TYR A 119 19.82 9.33 1.14
N LEU A 120 18.86 9.48 0.21
CA LEU A 120 18.63 8.56 -0.93
C LEU A 120 18.58 7.08 -0.50
N ARG A 121 18.03 6.83 0.69
CA ARG A 121 17.77 5.50 1.24
C ARG A 121 16.45 4.96 0.74
N GLN A 122 15.45 5.82 0.58
CA GLN A 122 14.16 5.46 0.01
C GLN A 122 13.97 6.27 -1.26
N ILE A 123 13.65 5.58 -2.35
CA ILE A 123 13.50 6.17 -3.67
C ILE A 123 12.23 5.61 -4.29
N GLU A 124 11.38 6.48 -4.78
CA GLU A 124 10.10 6.15 -5.36
C GLU A 124 10.00 6.78 -6.75
N PHE A 125 9.74 5.94 -7.75
CA PHE A 125 9.39 6.33 -9.11
C PHE A 125 7.89 6.23 -9.26
N LYS A 126 7.21 7.31 -9.64
CA LYS A 126 5.77 7.33 -9.85
C LYS A 126 5.37 8.28 -10.97
N ASN A 127 4.08 8.31 -11.30
CA ASN A 127 3.51 9.26 -12.26
C ASN A 127 4.23 9.24 -13.62
N PHE A 128 4.34 8.04 -14.21
CA PHE A 128 4.88 7.84 -15.55
C PHE A 128 3.88 8.38 -16.59
N GLU A 129 4.34 9.03 -17.66
CA GLU A 129 3.51 9.72 -18.67
C GLU A 129 2.26 8.93 -19.12
N ARG A 130 2.40 7.63 -19.42
CA ARG A 130 1.31 6.74 -19.87
C ARG A 130 0.75 5.81 -18.79
N ASN A 131 1.32 5.85 -17.59
CA ASN A 131 1.03 4.92 -16.51
C ASN A 131 1.03 5.64 -15.15
N GLY A 132 0.29 6.76 -15.07
CA GLY A 132 0.32 7.69 -13.94
C GLY A 132 0.00 7.05 -12.58
N ASN A 133 -0.84 6.01 -12.58
CA ASN A 133 -1.25 5.28 -11.38
C ASN A 133 -0.22 4.25 -10.89
N HIS A 134 0.90 4.11 -11.61
CA HIS A 134 1.95 3.15 -11.28
C HIS A 134 3.09 3.76 -10.48
N MET A 135 3.64 2.94 -9.58
CA MET A 135 4.75 3.32 -8.72
C MET A 135 5.66 2.12 -8.46
N LEU A 136 6.96 2.40 -8.38
CA LEU A 136 8.01 1.51 -7.89
C LEU A 136 8.80 2.22 -6.79
N ALA A 137 8.83 1.64 -5.58
CA ALA A 137 9.63 2.11 -4.47
C ALA A 137 10.76 1.13 -4.16
N LEU A 138 11.95 1.69 -3.94
CA LEU A 138 13.19 0.99 -3.69
C LEU A 138 13.82 1.47 -2.38
N ASN A 139 14.38 0.52 -1.63
CA ASN A 139 15.25 0.79 -0.49
C ASN A 139 16.70 0.52 -0.88
N ARG A 140 17.57 1.49 -0.60
CA ARG A 140 19.01 1.36 -0.72
C ARG A 140 19.57 0.57 0.46
N VAL A 141 20.24 -0.54 0.17
CA VAL A 141 20.82 -1.46 1.16
C VAL A 141 22.35 -1.46 1.15
N GLY A 142 22.98 -0.81 0.16
CA GLY A 142 24.42 -0.68 0.04
C GLY A 142 24.79 0.54 -0.81
N VAL A 143 26.05 0.62 -1.27
CA VAL A 143 26.56 1.76 -2.05
C VAL A 143 25.71 1.97 -3.30
N ASP A 144 25.59 0.95 -4.17
CA ASP A 144 24.73 0.98 -5.37
C ASP A 144 23.73 -0.18 -5.39
N LEU A 145 23.39 -0.68 -4.19
CA LEU A 145 22.51 -1.82 -4.01
C LEU A 145 21.13 -1.38 -3.56
N PHE A 146 20.11 -1.81 -4.30
CA PHE A 146 18.71 -1.47 -4.11
C PHE A 146 17.86 -2.75 -4.08
N LYS A 147 16.83 -2.72 -3.24
CA LYS A 147 15.79 -3.74 -3.18
C LYS A 147 14.42 -3.10 -3.33
N VAL A 148 13.52 -3.79 -4.01
CA VAL A 148 12.12 -3.36 -4.10
C VAL A 148 11.49 -3.42 -2.71
N CYS A 149 10.89 -2.31 -2.27
CA CYS A 149 10.12 -2.25 -1.03
C CYS A 149 8.61 -2.18 -1.28
N GLN A 150 8.19 -1.53 -2.37
CA GLN A 150 6.79 -1.47 -2.78
C GLN A 150 6.67 -1.33 -4.30
N HIS A 151 5.58 -1.84 -4.86
CA HIS A 151 5.21 -1.62 -6.26
C HIS A 151 3.70 -1.71 -6.43
N THR A 152 3.21 -1.31 -7.60
CA THR A 152 1.78 -1.30 -7.95
C THR A 152 1.38 -2.38 -8.96
N LEU A 153 2.32 -3.20 -9.44
CA LEU A 153 2.00 -4.33 -10.32
C LEU A 153 1.24 -5.45 -9.58
N PRO A 154 0.34 -6.19 -10.25
CA PRO A 154 -0.29 -7.40 -9.70
C PRO A 154 0.76 -8.45 -9.36
N GLU A 155 0.62 -9.13 -8.22
CA GLU A 155 1.62 -10.10 -7.74
C GLU A 155 1.83 -11.27 -8.73
N LEU A 156 0.78 -11.69 -9.44
CA LEU A 156 0.86 -12.74 -10.47
C LEU A 156 1.75 -12.35 -11.67
N ALA A 157 1.93 -11.05 -11.92
CA ALA A 157 2.82 -10.55 -12.98
C ALA A 157 4.27 -10.36 -12.51
N VAL A 158 4.49 -10.35 -11.18
CA VAL A 158 5.79 -10.00 -10.62
C VAL A 158 6.73 -11.18 -10.74
N SER A 159 7.69 -11.05 -11.66
CA SER A 159 8.76 -12.03 -11.80
C SER A 159 9.71 -12.00 -10.61
N GLU A 160 10.33 -13.15 -10.33
CA GLU A 160 11.46 -13.25 -9.40
C GLU A 160 12.61 -12.30 -9.78
N ALA A 161 12.77 -11.98 -11.07
CA ALA A 161 13.78 -11.05 -11.54
C ALA A 161 13.60 -9.65 -10.93
N LEU A 162 12.37 -9.13 -10.86
CA LEU A 162 12.08 -7.85 -10.22
C LEU A 162 12.51 -7.83 -8.74
N LYS A 163 12.44 -8.97 -8.05
CA LYS A 163 12.84 -9.08 -6.63
C LYS A 163 14.35 -9.29 -6.44
N ARG A 164 15.01 -9.96 -7.39
CA ARG A 164 16.41 -10.42 -7.28
C ARG A 164 17.46 -9.43 -7.79
N HIS A 165 17.07 -8.48 -8.65
CA HIS A 165 18.01 -7.46 -9.09
C HIS A 165 18.54 -6.65 -7.90
N ASN A 166 19.69 -6.02 -8.10
CA ASN A 166 20.37 -5.25 -7.07
C ASN A 166 20.60 -3.80 -7.46
N SER A 167 20.41 -3.41 -8.72
CA SER A 167 20.59 -2.02 -9.16
C SER A 167 19.25 -1.36 -9.43
N MET A 168 19.18 -0.06 -9.13
CA MET A 168 18.02 0.77 -9.40
C MET A 168 17.59 0.71 -10.87
N HIS A 169 18.57 0.80 -11.78
CA HIS A 169 18.29 0.77 -13.22
C HIS A 169 17.61 -0.53 -13.63
N ARG A 170 18.15 -1.69 -13.21
CA ARG A 170 17.55 -2.99 -13.56
C ARG A 170 16.18 -3.18 -12.95
N HIS A 171 15.96 -2.73 -11.72
CA HIS A 171 14.63 -2.76 -11.11
C HIS A 171 13.62 -1.95 -11.93
N LEU A 172 13.98 -0.73 -12.32
CA LEU A 172 13.11 0.14 -13.11
C LEU A 172 12.88 -0.39 -14.53
N GLU A 173 13.92 -0.88 -15.20
CA GLU A 173 13.80 -1.51 -16.52
C GLU A 173 12.86 -2.72 -16.47
N THR A 174 13.06 -3.64 -15.52
CA THR A 174 12.23 -4.83 -15.37
C THR A 174 10.79 -4.45 -15.02
N PHE A 175 10.59 -3.47 -14.13
CA PHE A 175 9.26 -2.98 -13.79
C PHE A 175 8.52 -2.42 -15.01
N LEU A 176 9.16 -1.53 -15.78
CA LEU A 176 8.56 -0.91 -16.95
C LEU A 176 8.34 -1.91 -18.09
N TYR A 177 9.26 -2.85 -18.27
CA TYR A 177 9.10 -3.94 -19.21
C TYR A 177 7.88 -4.80 -18.86
N THR A 178 7.76 -5.24 -17.61
CA THR A 178 6.59 -6.00 -17.15
C THR A 178 5.31 -5.19 -17.31
N LEU A 179 5.33 -3.91 -16.98
CA LEU A 179 4.18 -3.02 -17.15
C LEU A 179 3.72 -2.92 -18.61
N ALA A 180 4.65 -2.81 -19.56
CA ALA A 180 4.33 -2.78 -20.98
C ALA A 180 3.68 -4.08 -21.46
N GLN A 181 4.01 -5.23 -20.88
CA GLN A 181 3.37 -6.51 -21.22
C GLN A 181 1.90 -6.61 -20.75
N MET A 182 1.44 -5.72 -19.86
CA MET A 182 0.10 -5.76 -19.26
C MET A 182 -0.86 -4.73 -19.88
N GLU A 183 -0.51 -4.11 -21.00
CA GLU A 183 -1.36 -3.12 -21.68
C GLU A 183 -2.75 -3.71 -21.99
N GLU A 184 -2.79 -4.91 -22.55
CA GLU A 184 -4.04 -5.62 -22.86
C GLU A 184 -4.86 -5.94 -21.60
N PHE A 185 -4.20 -6.33 -20.51
CA PHE A 185 -4.85 -6.60 -19.23
C PHE A 185 -5.54 -5.35 -18.67
N TYR A 186 -4.83 -4.22 -18.59
CA TYR A 186 -5.41 -2.98 -18.10
C TYR A 186 -6.48 -2.41 -19.03
N SER A 187 -6.31 -2.54 -20.36
CA SER A 187 -7.31 -2.12 -21.34
C SER A 187 -8.63 -2.90 -21.18
N ASN A 188 -8.55 -4.22 -20.98
CA ASN A 188 -9.73 -5.05 -20.73
C ASN A 188 -10.43 -4.69 -19.41
N LEU A 189 -9.68 -4.49 -18.33
CA LEU A 189 -10.26 -4.05 -17.05
C LEU A 189 -10.89 -2.66 -17.17
N ALA A 190 -10.22 -1.70 -17.81
CA ALA A 190 -10.75 -0.36 -18.03
C ALA A 190 -12.05 -0.37 -18.83
N THR A 191 -12.12 -1.22 -19.87
CA THR A 191 -13.36 -1.41 -20.66
C THR A 191 -14.50 -1.94 -19.80
N ILE A 192 -14.24 -2.90 -18.91
CA ILE A 192 -15.25 -3.43 -17.97
C ILE A 192 -15.64 -2.34 -16.96
N ASP A 193 -14.68 -1.58 -16.44
CA ASP A 193 -14.90 -0.52 -15.46
C ASP A 193 -15.77 0.62 -16.03
N GLU A 194 -15.65 0.91 -17.33
CA GLU A 194 -16.43 1.93 -18.03
C GLU A 194 -17.81 1.43 -18.48
N LEU A 195 -17.90 0.21 -19.01
CA LEU A 195 -19.09 -0.30 -19.70
C LEU A 195 -19.95 -1.26 -18.86
N CYS A 196 -19.57 -1.55 -17.63
CA CYS A 196 -20.34 -2.39 -16.71
C CYS A 196 -20.59 -1.69 -15.37
N TYR A 197 -21.67 -2.08 -14.70
CA TYR A 197 -21.87 -1.75 -13.29
C TYR A 197 -20.99 -2.66 -12.43
N VAL A 198 -19.72 -2.28 -12.29
CA VAL A 198 -18.77 -2.90 -11.37
C VAL A 198 -19.17 -2.58 -9.93
N ILE A 199 -19.24 -3.64 -9.11
CA ILE A 199 -19.61 -3.58 -7.69
C ILE A 199 -18.43 -3.98 -6.78
N LEU A 200 -17.51 -4.84 -7.26
CA LEU A 200 -16.25 -5.14 -6.59
C LEU A 200 -15.09 -5.11 -7.62
N PRO A 201 -13.92 -4.55 -7.26
CA PRO A 201 -13.59 -3.98 -5.96
C PRO A 201 -14.33 -2.68 -5.65
N ALA A 202 -14.51 -2.38 -4.36
CA ALA A 202 -15.14 -1.12 -3.95
C ALA A 202 -14.31 0.10 -4.39
N THR A 203 -12.98 -0.06 -4.36
CA THR A 203 -12.02 0.89 -4.91
C THR A 203 -11.15 0.18 -5.94
N ILE A 204 -11.14 0.68 -7.16
CA ILE A 204 -10.30 0.14 -8.23
C ILE A 204 -8.85 0.57 -8.00
N ASP A 205 -7.97 -0.42 -7.91
CA ASP A 205 -6.51 -0.23 -7.88
C ASP A 205 -5.85 -0.96 -9.06
N THR A 206 -4.53 -0.80 -9.17
CA THR A 206 -3.74 -1.40 -10.26
C THR A 206 -3.33 -2.85 -10.00
N LYS A 207 -3.54 -3.38 -8.78
CA LYS A 207 -3.13 -4.73 -8.38
C LYS A 207 -4.26 -5.75 -8.53
N THR A 208 -5.50 -5.31 -8.36
CA THR A 208 -6.68 -6.15 -8.32
C THR A 208 -6.99 -6.70 -9.71
N VAL A 209 -6.89 -8.02 -9.84
CA VAL A 209 -7.01 -8.77 -11.10
C VAL A 209 -8.43 -9.22 -11.45
N PHE A 210 -9.41 -8.89 -10.60
CA PHE A 210 -10.80 -9.30 -10.80
C PHE A 210 -11.77 -8.14 -10.79
N ARG A 211 -12.94 -8.36 -11.39
CA ARG A 211 -14.12 -7.50 -11.29
C ARG A 211 -15.36 -8.35 -11.02
N VAL A 212 -16.21 -7.88 -10.13
CA VAL A 212 -17.59 -8.37 -10.00
C VAL A 212 -18.51 -7.27 -10.52
N PHE A 213 -19.39 -7.60 -11.44
CA PHE A 213 -20.34 -6.65 -12.02
C PHE A 213 -21.72 -7.28 -12.24
N LYS A 214 -22.75 -6.43 -12.35
CA LYS A 214 -24.14 -6.87 -12.56
C LYS A 214 -24.32 -7.47 -13.96
N TYR A 215 -24.94 -8.65 -14.02
CA TYR A 215 -25.51 -9.23 -15.23
C TYR A 215 -27.00 -8.89 -15.35
N ASP A 216 -27.71 -9.03 -14.23
CA ASP A 216 -29.13 -8.72 -14.05
C ASP A 216 -29.36 -8.41 -12.55
N LEU A 217 -30.61 -8.21 -12.11
CA LEU A 217 -30.96 -7.81 -10.75
C LEU A 217 -30.37 -8.73 -9.66
N LYS A 218 -30.36 -10.04 -9.89
CA LYS A 218 -29.91 -11.06 -8.92
C LYS A 218 -28.70 -11.85 -9.40
N VAL A 219 -28.19 -11.52 -10.58
CA VAL A 219 -27.09 -12.26 -11.19
C VAL A 219 -25.89 -11.34 -11.35
N PHE A 220 -24.76 -11.81 -10.88
CA PHE A 220 -23.49 -11.11 -10.96
C PHE A 220 -22.47 -12.02 -11.63
N LEU A 221 -21.59 -11.41 -12.41
CA LEU A 221 -20.42 -12.08 -12.98
C LEU A 221 -19.19 -11.64 -12.22
N LYS A 222 -18.37 -12.60 -11.79
CA LYS A 222 -16.99 -12.36 -11.38
C LYS A 222 -16.09 -12.79 -12.51
N ILE A 223 -15.24 -11.88 -12.96
CA ILE A 223 -14.21 -12.14 -13.95
C ILE A 223 -12.85 -11.91 -13.31
N THR A 224 -11.95 -12.87 -13.48
CA THR A 224 -10.55 -12.77 -13.08
C THR A 224 -9.69 -12.90 -14.33
N LEU A 225 -8.80 -11.93 -14.55
CA LEU A 225 -7.90 -11.92 -15.70
C LEU A 225 -6.47 -12.15 -15.25
N HIS A 226 -5.76 -13.08 -15.90
CA HIS A 226 -4.34 -13.23 -15.65
C HIS A 226 -3.58 -12.02 -16.26
N PRO A 227 -2.73 -11.29 -15.51
CA PRO A 227 -2.10 -10.06 -16.01
C PRO A 227 -1.26 -10.22 -17.27
N LEU A 228 -0.68 -11.41 -17.46
CA LEU A 228 0.17 -11.74 -18.62
C LEU A 228 -0.54 -12.62 -19.66
N SER A 229 -1.78 -13.05 -19.39
CA SER A 229 -2.61 -13.83 -20.32
C SER A 229 -4.08 -13.44 -20.13
N PRO A 230 -4.47 -12.19 -20.42
CA PRO A 230 -5.80 -11.68 -20.08
C PRO A 230 -6.94 -12.35 -20.87
N MET A 231 -6.61 -13.10 -21.94
CA MET A 231 -7.57 -13.88 -22.72
C MET A 231 -7.95 -15.21 -22.06
N GLU A 232 -7.16 -15.70 -21.09
CA GLU A 232 -7.51 -16.84 -20.26
C GLU A 232 -8.45 -16.39 -19.14
N VAL A 233 -9.70 -16.12 -19.52
CA VAL A 233 -10.71 -15.59 -18.61
C VAL A 233 -11.22 -16.68 -17.68
N ASP A 234 -11.01 -16.49 -16.37
CA ASP A 234 -11.72 -17.21 -15.33
C ASP A 234 -13.01 -16.47 -14.99
N ILE A 235 -14.16 -17.12 -15.25
CA ILE A 235 -15.48 -16.55 -15.01
C ILE A 235 -16.26 -17.38 -13.98
N SER A 236 -16.84 -16.66 -13.03
CA SER A 236 -17.73 -17.21 -12.02
C SER A 236 -19.05 -16.47 -12.02
N PHE A 237 -20.13 -17.21 -11.74
CA PHE A 237 -21.49 -16.73 -11.78
C PHE A 237 -22.09 -16.79 -10.37
N LEU A 238 -22.67 -15.67 -9.92
CA LEU A 238 -23.33 -15.56 -8.63
C LEU A 238 -24.80 -15.23 -8.87
N GLY A 239 -25.71 -15.89 -8.16
CA GLY A 239 -27.16 -15.69 -8.29
C GLY A 239 -27.98 -16.98 -8.15
N PRO A 240 -29.27 -16.96 -8.51
CA PRO A 240 -30.16 -18.11 -8.42
C PRO A 240 -29.65 -19.31 -9.24
N THR A 241 -29.70 -20.51 -8.67
CA THR A 241 -29.11 -21.75 -9.22
C THR A 241 -29.55 -22.02 -10.66
N LYS A 242 -30.84 -21.87 -10.97
CA LYS A 242 -31.37 -22.10 -12.33
C LYS A 242 -30.82 -21.11 -13.36
N GLN A 243 -30.76 -19.82 -12.99
CA GLN A 243 -30.25 -18.77 -13.89
C GLN A 243 -28.75 -18.94 -14.11
N VAL A 244 -28.00 -19.22 -13.04
CA VAL A 244 -26.57 -19.51 -13.10
C VAL A 244 -26.28 -20.76 -13.95
N ALA A 245 -27.05 -21.84 -13.80
CA ALA A 245 -26.88 -23.06 -14.60
C ALA A 245 -27.02 -22.77 -16.11
N LYS A 246 -28.04 -22.00 -16.50
CA LYS A 246 -28.24 -21.58 -17.89
C LYS A 246 -27.08 -20.75 -18.42
N LEU A 247 -26.56 -19.81 -17.62
CA LEU A 247 -25.42 -18.97 -18.03
C LEU A 247 -24.13 -19.79 -18.19
N LYS A 248 -23.90 -20.75 -17.30
CA LYS A 248 -22.77 -21.68 -17.39
C LYS A 248 -22.84 -22.54 -18.65
N GLU A 249 -24.03 -23.05 -18.99
CA GLU A 249 -24.27 -23.80 -20.22
C GLU A 249 -23.95 -22.94 -21.45
N MET A 250 -24.53 -21.74 -21.56
CA MET A 250 -24.26 -20.82 -22.66
C MET A 250 -22.77 -20.47 -22.80
N TYR A 251 -22.08 -20.24 -21.67
CA TYR A 251 -20.64 -19.96 -21.67
C TYR A 251 -19.84 -21.17 -22.16
N SER A 252 -20.14 -22.37 -21.64
CA SER A 252 -19.45 -23.60 -22.02
C SER A 252 -19.63 -23.97 -23.49
N GLU A 253 -20.83 -23.78 -24.05
CA GLU A 253 -21.13 -24.12 -25.45
C GLU A 253 -20.41 -23.20 -26.45
N LYS A 254 -20.28 -21.92 -26.09
CA LYS A 254 -19.74 -20.86 -26.97
C LYS A 254 -18.31 -20.45 -26.63
N GLN A 255 -17.64 -21.15 -25.71
CA GLN A 255 -16.24 -20.85 -25.38
C GLN A 255 -15.32 -20.95 -26.60
N LYS A 256 -15.63 -21.87 -27.53
CA LYS A 256 -14.92 -22.03 -28.80
C LYS A 256 -15.10 -20.85 -29.78
N ASP A 257 -16.12 -20.02 -29.56
CA ASP A 257 -16.43 -18.86 -30.39
C ASP A 257 -15.68 -17.60 -29.91
N TRP A 258 -14.80 -17.75 -28.90
CA TRP A 258 -13.97 -16.68 -28.38
C TRP A 258 -13.03 -16.14 -29.46
N ASP A 259 -13.14 -14.84 -29.75
CA ASP A 259 -12.32 -14.16 -30.74
C ASP A 259 -11.15 -13.45 -30.04
N PRO A 260 -9.89 -13.91 -30.21
CA PRO A 260 -8.73 -13.32 -29.56
C PRO A 260 -8.43 -11.89 -30.03
N LYS A 261 -9.07 -11.43 -31.11
CA LYS A 261 -8.95 -10.05 -31.59
C LYS A 261 -9.95 -9.10 -30.95
N CYS A 262 -10.93 -9.65 -30.23
CA CYS A 262 -11.95 -8.88 -29.53
C CYS A 262 -11.61 -8.77 -28.04
N SER A 263 -12.01 -7.66 -27.41
CA SER A 263 -11.89 -7.51 -25.96
C SER A 263 -12.71 -8.57 -25.22
N VAL A 264 -12.33 -8.85 -23.96
CA VAL A 264 -13.07 -9.71 -23.03
C VAL A 264 -14.55 -9.29 -22.98
N TYR A 265 -14.80 -7.99 -22.83
CA TYR A 265 -16.15 -7.43 -22.83
C TYR A 265 -16.95 -7.82 -24.09
N THR A 266 -16.37 -7.63 -25.27
CA THR A 266 -17.03 -7.91 -26.56
C THR A 266 -17.32 -9.41 -26.73
N ASN A 267 -16.38 -10.27 -26.35
CA ASN A 267 -16.58 -11.72 -26.38
C ASN A 267 -17.73 -12.15 -25.46
N LEU A 268 -17.83 -11.57 -24.27
CA LEU A 268 -18.92 -11.89 -23.34
C LEU A 268 -20.28 -11.43 -23.85
N LEU A 269 -20.38 -10.26 -24.49
CA LEU A 269 -21.62 -9.82 -25.14
C LEU A 269 -22.08 -10.83 -26.20
N ARG A 270 -21.14 -11.32 -27.04
CA ARG A 270 -21.42 -12.32 -28.07
C ARG A 270 -21.85 -13.67 -27.47
N ILE A 271 -21.15 -14.14 -26.45
CA ILE A 271 -21.46 -15.40 -25.77
C ILE A 271 -22.86 -15.35 -25.15
N PHE A 272 -23.16 -14.31 -24.37
CA PHE A 272 -24.46 -14.18 -23.72
C PHE A 272 -25.56 -13.62 -24.63
N ASN A 273 -25.22 -13.26 -25.87
CA ASN A 273 -26.13 -12.71 -26.87
C ASN A 273 -26.92 -11.50 -26.34
N ILE A 274 -26.19 -10.55 -25.75
CA ILE A 274 -26.72 -9.29 -25.22
C ILE A 274 -26.01 -8.11 -25.90
N ILE A 275 -26.68 -6.97 -25.95
CA ILE A 275 -26.14 -5.75 -26.60
C ILE A 275 -25.27 -4.91 -25.65
N ALA A 276 -25.51 -5.02 -24.34
CA ALA A 276 -24.77 -4.34 -23.29
C ALA A 276 -25.04 -5.02 -21.94
N PHE A 277 -24.08 -4.95 -21.02
CA PHE A 277 -24.33 -5.24 -19.60
C PHE A 277 -25.02 -4.03 -18.92
N PRO A 278 -25.71 -4.24 -17.78
CA PRO A 278 -26.16 -3.13 -16.95
C PRO A 278 -25.01 -2.18 -16.63
N MET A 279 -25.21 -0.89 -16.92
CA MET A 279 -24.26 0.18 -16.62
C MET A 279 -24.69 0.95 -15.38
N ARG A 280 -23.73 1.56 -14.67
CA ARG A 280 -24.06 2.46 -13.56
C ARG A 280 -24.74 3.72 -14.11
N PRO A 281 -25.91 4.14 -13.60
CA PRO A 281 -26.58 5.36 -14.08
C PRO A 281 -25.70 6.59 -13.89
N ALA A 282 -25.60 7.43 -14.93
CA ALA A 282 -24.85 8.68 -14.85
C ALA A 282 -25.51 9.64 -13.82
N GLY A 283 -24.73 10.12 -12.85
CA GLY A 283 -25.18 11.16 -11.92
C GLY A 283 -25.86 10.69 -10.63
N MET A 284 -25.83 9.40 -10.28
CA MET A 284 -26.28 8.90 -8.98
C MET A 284 -25.07 8.58 -8.07
N PRO A 285 -24.71 9.46 -7.11
CA PRO A 285 -23.67 9.19 -6.13
C PRO A 285 -24.20 8.56 -4.83
N SER A 286 -25.47 8.14 -4.77
CA SER A 286 -26.11 7.73 -3.51
C SER A 286 -26.31 6.21 -3.40
N PRO A 287 -25.96 5.59 -2.26
CA PRO A 287 -26.34 4.21 -1.94
C PRO A 287 -27.86 4.00 -1.76
N GLU A 288 -28.67 5.06 -1.82
CA GLU A 288 -30.13 5.01 -1.66
C GLU A 288 -30.87 4.35 -2.84
N SER A 289 -30.24 4.27 -4.02
CA SER A 289 -30.78 3.55 -5.19
C SER A 289 -30.22 2.13 -5.34
N GLU A 290 -29.41 1.68 -4.39
CA GLU A 290 -28.74 0.38 -4.44
C GLU A 290 -29.58 -0.67 -3.70
N ASP A 291 -29.51 -1.92 -4.16
CA ASP A 291 -30.28 -3.02 -3.57
C ASP A 291 -29.77 -3.28 -2.15
N ASN A 292 -30.48 -2.78 -1.14
CA ASN A 292 -30.09 -2.98 0.26
C ASN A 292 -30.20 -4.44 0.67
N CYS A 293 -29.33 -4.86 1.60
CA CYS A 293 -29.39 -6.18 2.18
C CYS A 293 -30.74 -6.41 2.88
N GLY A 294 -31.43 -7.49 2.55
CA GLY A 294 -32.74 -7.83 3.12
C GLY A 294 -32.73 -8.23 4.60
N ILE A 295 -31.58 -8.17 5.28
CA ILE A 295 -31.45 -8.42 6.73
C ILE A 295 -31.09 -7.12 7.45
N CYS A 296 -29.94 -6.51 7.13
CA CYS A 296 -29.46 -5.33 7.85
C CYS A 296 -29.96 -4.00 7.25
N MET A 297 -30.66 -4.05 6.11
CA MET A 297 -31.21 -2.89 5.38
C MET A 297 -30.16 -1.85 4.96
N ASN A 298 -28.88 -2.21 4.95
CA ASN A 298 -27.79 -1.37 4.48
C ASN A 298 -27.18 -1.96 3.21
N TYR A 299 -26.64 -1.11 2.36
CA TYR A 299 -25.85 -1.54 1.20
C TYR A 299 -24.40 -1.89 1.60
N HIS A 300 -23.79 -1.09 2.48
CA HIS A 300 -22.46 -1.34 3.03
C HIS A 300 -22.53 -1.63 4.54
N VAL A 301 -21.65 -2.51 5.02
CA VAL A 301 -21.46 -2.76 6.45
C VAL A 301 -20.17 -2.05 6.92
N ALA A 302 -20.29 -1.18 7.92
CA ALA A 302 -19.15 -0.47 8.48
C ALA A 302 -18.12 -1.46 9.07
N GLY A 303 -16.84 -1.25 8.79
CA GLY A 303 -15.74 -2.11 9.27
C GLY A 303 -15.47 -3.37 8.43
N HIS A 304 -16.32 -3.68 7.44
CA HIS A 304 -16.13 -4.80 6.52
C HIS A 304 -16.01 -4.28 5.09
N VAL A 305 -14.77 -3.97 4.68
CA VAL A 305 -14.45 -3.74 3.27
C VAL A 305 -14.92 -4.98 2.49
N TRP A 306 -15.50 -4.80 1.29
CA TRP A 306 -15.98 -5.90 0.40
C TRP A 306 -17.34 -6.54 0.73
N THR A 307 -18.08 -6.08 1.75
CA THR A 307 -19.44 -6.61 2.01
C THR A 307 -20.52 -5.74 1.39
N ILE A 308 -20.93 -6.13 0.18
CA ILE A 308 -22.15 -5.66 -0.50
C ILE A 308 -23.13 -6.83 -0.68
N PRO A 309 -24.44 -6.57 -0.81
CA PRO A 309 -25.43 -7.64 -0.90
C PRO A 309 -25.48 -8.21 -2.32
N ILE A 310 -24.93 -9.41 -2.49
CA ILE A 310 -24.85 -10.10 -3.78
C ILE A 310 -25.40 -11.54 -3.72
N ILE A 311 -25.92 -11.96 -2.57
CA ILE A 311 -26.44 -13.31 -2.35
C ILE A 311 -27.95 -13.30 -2.47
N SER A 312 -28.53 -14.15 -3.31
CA SER A 312 -29.99 -14.31 -3.47
C SER A 312 -30.41 -15.78 -3.34
N CYS A 313 -31.68 -16.03 -3.01
CA CYS A 313 -32.23 -17.39 -3.03
C CYS A 313 -32.72 -17.80 -4.43
N ASP A 314 -33.08 -19.08 -4.57
CA ASP A 314 -33.57 -19.64 -5.84
C ASP A 314 -35.02 -19.29 -6.18
N ASN A 315 -35.74 -18.60 -5.28
CA ASN A 315 -37.10 -18.15 -5.55
C ASN A 315 -37.08 -16.90 -6.44
N GLU A 316 -37.51 -17.06 -7.70
CA GLU A 316 -37.60 -15.98 -8.69
C GLU A 316 -38.48 -14.80 -8.21
N GLN A 317 -39.52 -15.08 -7.41
CA GLN A 317 -40.42 -14.05 -6.86
C GLN A 317 -39.85 -13.30 -5.65
N CYS A 318 -38.72 -13.72 -5.09
CA CYS A 318 -38.10 -13.08 -3.93
C CYS A 318 -37.09 -12.02 -4.38
N PRO A 319 -37.37 -10.70 -4.28
CA PRO A 319 -36.51 -9.66 -4.86
C PRO A 319 -35.23 -9.40 -4.05
N LEU A 320 -35.11 -9.96 -2.84
CA LEU A 320 -34.08 -9.58 -1.90
C LEU A 320 -32.71 -10.20 -2.21
N VAL A 321 -31.68 -9.39 -1.98
CA VAL A 321 -30.27 -9.77 -1.92
C VAL A 321 -29.75 -9.60 -0.49
N PHE A 322 -28.68 -10.31 -0.14
CA PHE A 322 -28.14 -10.35 1.21
C PHE A 322 -26.61 -10.23 1.18
N HIS A 323 -26.05 -9.60 2.22
CA HIS A 323 -24.63 -9.75 2.54
C HIS A 323 -24.34 -11.18 2.95
N ILE A 324 -23.17 -11.68 2.60
CA ILE A 324 -22.75 -13.02 3.00
C ILE A 324 -22.65 -13.18 4.52
N HIS A 325 -22.12 -12.17 5.21
CA HIS A 325 -21.97 -12.18 6.65
C HIS A 325 -23.34 -12.17 7.36
N CYS A 326 -24.23 -11.24 6.99
CA CYS A 326 -25.59 -11.21 7.54
C CYS A 326 -26.33 -12.54 7.33
N LEU A 327 -26.14 -13.19 6.18
CA LEU A 327 -26.77 -14.48 5.91
C LEU A 327 -26.18 -15.61 6.76
N LYS A 328 -24.86 -15.63 6.98
CA LYS A 328 -24.19 -16.60 7.88
C LYS A 328 -24.67 -16.42 9.32
N GLU A 329 -24.74 -15.19 9.80
CA GLU A 329 -25.30 -14.89 11.13
C GLU A 329 -26.76 -15.32 11.22
N TRP A 330 -27.56 -15.05 10.20
CA TRP A 330 -28.94 -15.52 10.16
C TRP A 330 -29.03 -17.05 10.27
N PHE A 331 -28.20 -17.78 9.52
CA PHE A 331 -28.20 -19.24 9.55
C PHE A 331 -27.81 -19.81 10.91
N SER A 332 -26.92 -19.17 11.67
CA SER A 332 -26.52 -19.63 13.00
C SER A 332 -27.67 -19.57 14.03
N THR A 333 -28.69 -18.74 13.77
CA THR A 333 -29.90 -18.65 14.61
C THR A 333 -30.96 -19.71 14.31
N GLN A 334 -30.88 -20.40 13.16
CA GLN A 334 -31.89 -21.35 12.72
C GLN A 334 -31.48 -22.78 13.09
N ARG A 335 -32.39 -23.55 13.70
CA ARG A 335 -32.12 -24.94 14.10
C ARG A 335 -31.96 -25.88 12.90
N GLU A 336 -32.63 -25.56 11.80
CA GLU A 336 -32.67 -26.36 10.57
C GLU A 336 -31.50 -26.08 9.62
N SER A 337 -30.70 -25.05 9.92
CA SER A 337 -29.50 -24.74 9.14
C SER A 337 -28.48 -25.86 9.27
N LYS A 338 -27.80 -26.16 8.17
CA LYS A 338 -26.69 -27.10 8.14
C LYS A 338 -25.43 -26.37 7.73
N CYS A 339 -24.33 -26.63 8.42
CA CYS A 339 -23.01 -26.16 8.04
C CYS A 339 -22.16 -27.35 7.63
N PHE A 340 -21.58 -27.28 6.43
CA PHE A 340 -20.63 -28.26 5.90
C PHE A 340 -19.38 -27.50 5.47
N PHE A 341 -18.26 -27.72 6.17
CA PHE A 341 -17.03 -26.94 6.01
C PHE A 341 -17.29 -25.42 6.17
N SER A 342 -17.01 -24.61 5.15
CA SER A 342 -17.28 -23.16 5.13
C SER A 342 -18.67 -22.81 4.55
N ILE A 343 -19.41 -23.80 4.06
CA ILE A 343 -20.70 -23.59 3.39
C ILE A 343 -21.84 -23.84 4.37
N SER A 344 -22.60 -22.79 4.66
CA SER A 344 -23.82 -22.84 5.43
C SER A 344 -25.03 -22.83 4.51
N ILE A 345 -26.00 -23.70 4.78
CA ILE A 345 -27.26 -23.82 4.03
C ILE A 345 -28.41 -23.64 5.01
N GLY A 346 -29.34 -22.78 4.67
CA GLY A 346 -30.54 -22.55 5.46
C GLY A 346 -31.69 -22.04 4.62
N ASN A 347 -32.65 -21.41 5.28
CA ASN A 347 -33.85 -20.86 4.64
C ASN A 347 -33.73 -19.34 4.51
N CYS A 348 -34.15 -18.81 3.35
CA CYS A 348 -34.23 -17.38 3.08
C CYS A 348 -35.07 -16.70 4.17
N PRO A 349 -34.59 -15.60 4.79
CA PRO A 349 -35.33 -14.89 5.83
C PRO A 349 -36.75 -14.50 5.40
N TYR A 350 -36.89 -14.13 4.13
CA TYR A 350 -38.11 -13.62 3.52
C TYR A 350 -39.04 -14.72 3.02
N CYS A 351 -38.66 -15.44 1.96
CA CYS A 351 -39.55 -16.40 1.29
C CYS A 351 -39.41 -17.85 1.76
N LYS A 352 -38.52 -18.12 2.74
CA LYS A 352 -38.23 -19.45 3.29
C LYS A 352 -37.67 -20.49 2.31
N HIS A 353 -37.45 -20.13 1.04
CA HIS A 353 -36.78 -20.99 0.06
C HIS A 353 -35.34 -21.28 0.49
N LYS A 354 -34.80 -22.45 0.11
CA LYS A 354 -33.41 -22.80 0.44
C LYS A 354 -32.42 -21.83 -0.20
N ILE A 355 -31.37 -21.51 0.54
CA ILE A 355 -30.28 -20.61 0.13
C ILE A 355 -28.98 -21.08 0.78
N SER A 356 -27.87 -20.92 0.05
CA SER A 356 -26.53 -21.40 0.42
C SER A 356 -25.56 -20.22 0.52
N SER A 357 -24.61 -20.29 1.44
CA SER A 357 -23.48 -19.37 1.55
C SER A 357 -22.27 -19.79 0.68
N SER A 358 -22.44 -20.74 -0.23
CA SER A 358 -21.36 -21.26 -1.10
C SER A 358 -20.68 -20.20 -1.97
N PHE A 359 -21.31 -19.04 -2.12
CA PHE A 359 -20.77 -17.88 -2.81
C PHE A 359 -19.54 -17.26 -2.10
N ASP A 360 -19.32 -17.56 -0.82
CA ASP A 360 -18.14 -17.11 -0.04
C ASP A 360 -16.84 -17.56 -0.70
N VAL A 361 -16.80 -18.84 -1.09
CA VAL A 361 -15.63 -19.46 -1.73
C VAL A 361 -15.31 -18.79 -3.07
N ILE A 362 -16.34 -18.27 -3.75
CA ILE A 362 -16.19 -17.56 -5.02
C ILE A 362 -15.59 -16.17 -4.80
N LEU A 363 -15.80 -15.54 -3.63
CA LEU A 363 -15.24 -14.24 -3.29
C LEU A 363 -13.85 -14.35 -2.65
N ASP A 364 -13.65 -15.36 -1.79
CA ASP A 364 -12.41 -15.58 -1.01
C ASP A 364 -11.23 -16.08 -1.85
N SER A 365 -11.43 -16.51 -3.11
CA SER A 365 -10.35 -16.97 -4.00
C SER A 365 -9.36 -15.88 -4.43
N VAL A 366 -9.35 -14.70 -3.78
CA VAL A 366 -8.56 -13.52 -4.18
C VAL A 366 -7.96 -12.73 -3.01
N VAL A 367 -7.93 -13.28 -1.79
CA VAL A 367 -7.14 -12.71 -0.69
C VAL A 367 -5.80 -13.42 -0.55
#